data_AF-Q7NGA1-F1
#
_entry.id   AF-Q7NGA1-F1
#
_cell.length_a   1.000
_cell.length_b   1.000
_cell.length_c   1.000
_cell.angle_alpha   90.00
_cell.angle_beta   90.00
_cell.angle_gamma   90.00
#
_symmetry.space_group_name_H-M   'P 1'
#
loop_
_entity.id
_entity.type
_entity.pdbx_description
1 polymer ?
#
loop_
_entity_poly.entity_id
_entity_poly.type
_entity_poly.pdbx_seq_one_letter_code
_entity_poly.pdbx_strand_id
1 'polypeptide(L)'
;MNPMHQGSGKVVCTTLALPADLLEAIDREVQRGAFRSRSEFVTFALRRELAAQERARIDAEFAAMAEDPHYQQEASAVAGQFALADWEALQLDFPAEPRHL
;
A
#
# COMPACT_ATOMS: atom_id res chain seq x y z
N MET A 1 9.94 -8.28 10.03
CA MET A 1 10.48 -7.75 8.77
C MET A 1 10.37 -8.84 7.71
N ASN A 2 9.33 -8.81 6.88
CA ASN A 2 9.12 -9.86 5.87
C ASN A 2 9.97 -9.50 4.64
N PRO A 3 10.92 -10.35 4.20
CA PRO A 3 11.74 -10.01 3.05
C PRO A 3 10.84 -9.93 1.82
N MET A 4 10.79 -8.74 1.21
CA MET A 4 10.23 -8.54 -0.12
C MET A 4 10.79 -9.64 -1.02
N HIS A 5 9.91 -10.52 -1.50
CA HIS A 5 10.25 -11.52 -2.50
C HIS A 5 10.80 -10.81 -3.73
N GLN A 6 12.11 -10.68 -3.83
CA GLN A 6 12.78 -10.47 -5.11
C GLN A 6 12.73 -11.80 -5.85
N GLY A 7 11.56 -12.14 -6.37
CA GLY A 7 11.45 -13.13 -7.42
C GLY A 7 12.28 -12.59 -8.58
N SER A 8 13.38 -13.27 -8.91
CA SER A 8 13.99 -13.23 -10.24
C SER A 8 12.97 -13.83 -11.21
N GLY A 9 11.92 -13.05 -11.46
CA GLY A 9 10.75 -13.48 -12.19
C GLY A 9 11.10 -13.53 -13.66
N LYS A 10 11.11 -14.72 -14.23
CA LYS A 10 11.19 -14.92 -15.68
C LYS A 10 10.21 -13.97 -16.37
N VAL A 11 10.72 -13.04 -17.17
CA VAL A 11 9.89 -12.15 -17.98
C VAL A 11 9.37 -12.94 -19.17
N VAL A 12 8.05 -12.97 -19.34
CA VAL A 12 7.39 -13.62 -20.48
C VAL A 12 6.87 -12.53 -21.41
N CYS A 13 7.29 -12.55 -22.67
CA CYS A 13 6.74 -11.67 -23.68
C CYS A 13 5.33 -12.14 -24.05
N THR A 14 4.37 -11.23 -24.00
CA THR A 14 2.98 -11.45 -24.36
C THR A 14 2.50 -10.30 -25.22
N THR A 15 1.59 -10.58 -26.14
CA THR A 15 0.99 -9.56 -27.00
C THR A 15 -0.34 -9.13 -26.41
N LEU A 16 -0.51 -7.83 -26.16
CA LEU A 16 -1.73 -7.24 -25.62
C LEU A 16 -2.27 -6.22 -26.63
N ALA A 17 -3.59 -6.21 -26.81
CA ALA A 17 -4.26 -5.13 -27.51
C ALA A 17 -4.39 -3.93 -26.56
N LEU A 18 -3.80 -2.80 -26.94
CA LEU A 18 -3.90 -1.55 -26.19
C LEU A 18 -4.47 -0.47 -27.11
N PRO A 19 -5.32 0.45 -26.59
CA PRO A 19 -5.70 1.65 -27.32
C PRO A 19 -4.47 2.42 -27.81
N ALA A 20 -4.53 2.95 -29.03
CA ALA A 20 -3.39 3.60 -29.67
C ALA A 20 -2.94 4.85 -28.89
N ASP A 21 -3.90 5.64 -28.42
CA ASP A 21 -3.70 6.81 -27.57
C ASP A 21 -3.01 6.46 -26.24
N LEU A 22 -3.33 5.30 -25.66
CA LEU A 22 -2.67 4.81 -24.45
C LEU A 22 -1.21 4.42 -24.72
N LEU A 23 -0.94 3.74 -25.83
CA LEU A 23 0.42 3.39 -26.22
C LEU A 23 1.28 4.66 -26.47
N GLU A 24 0.70 5.67 -27.13
CA GLU A 24 1.35 6.96 -27.33
C GLU A 24 1.63 7.68 -26.01
N ALA A 25 0.71 7.60 -25.03
CA ALA A 25 0.93 8.17 -23.71
C ALA A 25 2.11 7.51 -22.98
N ILE A 26 2.21 6.18 -23.05
CA ILE A 26 3.35 5.43 -22.49
C ILE A 26 4.64 5.84 -23.19
N ASP A 27 4.63 6.00 -24.51
CA ASP A 27 5.79 6.44 -25.28
C ASP A 27 6.32 7.80 -24.84
N ARG A 28 5.44 8.76 -24.58
CA ARG A 28 5.84 10.07 -24.08
C ARG A 28 6.54 9.97 -22.73
N GLU A 29 6.07 9.11 -21.83
CA GLU A 29 6.70 8.91 -20.51
C GLU A 29 8.08 8.24 -20.61
N VAL A 30 8.24 7.30 -21.54
CA VAL A 30 9.55 6.69 -21.83
C VAL A 30 10.51 7.72 -22.44
N GLN A 31 10.04 8.53 -23.40
CA GLN A 31 10.84 9.59 -24.04
C GLN A 31 11.28 10.68 -23.04
N ARG A 32 10.45 10.97 -22.04
CA ARG A 32 10.77 11.89 -20.94
C ARG A 32 11.77 11.30 -19.93
N GLY A 33 12.08 10.00 -20.04
CA GLY A 33 12.99 9.30 -19.13
C GLY A 33 12.35 8.92 -17.79
N ALA A 34 11.04 9.06 -17.62
CA ALA A 34 10.34 8.62 -16.41
C ALA A 34 10.37 7.08 -16.26
N PHE A 35 10.45 6.37 -17.39
CA PHE A 35 10.58 4.91 -17.45
C PHE A 35 11.59 4.52 -18.53
N ARG A 36 12.34 3.44 -18.32
CA ARG A 36 13.37 2.94 -19.25
C ARG A 36 12.76 2.21 -20.45
N SER A 37 11.53 1.73 -20.33
CA SER A 37 10.83 1.01 -21.40
C SER A 37 9.32 0.99 -21.18
N ARG A 38 8.57 0.72 -22.26
CA ARG A 38 7.12 0.44 -22.20
C ARG A 38 6.82 -0.71 -21.25
N SER A 39 7.61 -1.77 -21.29
CA SER A 39 7.44 -2.95 -20.44
C SER A 39 7.61 -2.62 -18.96
N GLU A 40 8.54 -1.73 -18.62
CA GLU A 40 8.72 -1.25 -17.24
C GLU A 40 7.49 -0.46 -16.78
N PHE A 41 7.00 0.47 -17.60
CA PHE A 41 5.77 1.23 -17.32
C PHE A 41 4.58 0.29 -17.10
N VAL A 42 4.34 -0.65 -18.02
CA VAL A 42 3.23 -1.60 -17.96
C VAL A 42 3.35 -2.49 -16.72
N THR A 43 4.55 -2.99 -16.41
CA THR A 43 4.79 -3.78 -15.21
C THR A 43 4.49 -2.99 -13.95
N PHE A 44 4.92 -1.73 -13.87
CA PHE A 44 4.65 -0.85 -12.74
C PHE A 44 3.14 -0.61 -12.57
N ALA A 45 2.44 -0.25 -13.65
CA ALA A 45 1.01 0.00 -13.63
C ALA A 45 0.22 -1.23 -13.19
N LEU A 46 0.53 -2.41 -13.75
CA LEU A 46 -0.15 -3.66 -13.41
C LEU A 46 0.09 -4.07 -11.95
N ARG A 47 1.32 -3.92 -11.44
CA ARG A 47 1.62 -4.21 -10.03
C ARG A 47 0.87 -3.29 -9.10
N ARG A 48 0.81 -1.99 -9.42
CA ARG A 48 0.06 -1.00 -8.64
C ARG A 48 -1.43 -1.34 -8.61
N GLU A 49 -2.00 -1.69 -9.76
CA GLU A 49 -3.42 -2.04 -9.88
C GLU A 49 -3.75 -3.32 -9.10
N LEU A 50 -2.96 -4.39 -9.26
CA LEU A 50 -3.15 -5.63 -8.51
C LEU A 50 -3.05 -5.41 -6.99
N ALA A 51 -2.09 -4.59 -6.54
CA ALA A 51 -1.98 -4.26 -5.12
C ALA A 51 -3.17 -3.45 -4.60
N ALA A 52 -3.73 -2.55 -5.42
CA ALA A 52 -4.92 -1.78 -5.07
C ALA A 52 -6.16 -2.68 -4.96
N GLN A 53 -6.34 -3.61 -5.91
CA GLN A 53 -7.43 -4.58 -5.87
C GLN A 53 -7.32 -5.51 -4.67
N GLU A 54 -6.12 -5.98 -4.33
CA GLU A 54 -5.92 -6.83 -3.16
C GLU A 54 -6.25 -6.10 -1.86
N ARG A 55 -5.84 -4.82 -1.73
CA ARG A 55 -6.23 -3.99 -0.58
C ARG A 55 -7.75 -3.81 -0.51
N ALA A 56 -8.39 -3.48 -1.63
CA ALA A 56 -9.84 -3.33 -1.68
C ALA A 56 -10.59 -4.64 -1.34
N ARG A 57 -10.05 -5.80 -1.74
CA ARG A 57 -10.60 -7.11 -1.38
C ARG A 57 -10.52 -7.34 0.12
N ILE A 58 -9.35 -7.08 0.72
CA ILE A 58 -9.16 -7.18 2.18
C ILE A 58 -10.13 -6.23 2.89
N ASP A 59 -10.16 -4.95 2.49
CA ASP A 59 -11.05 -3.96 3.09
C ASP A 59 -12.53 -4.40 3.02
N ALA A 60 -12.95 -4.99 1.91
CA ALA A 60 -14.31 -5.53 1.76
C ALA A 60 -14.58 -6.74 2.66
N GLU A 61 -13.61 -7.64 2.85
CA GLU A 61 -13.74 -8.79 3.77
C GLU A 61 -13.88 -8.35 5.22
N PHE A 62 -13.22 -7.26 5.60
CA PHE A 62 -13.28 -6.71 6.96
C PHE A 62 -14.42 -5.68 7.14
N ALA A 63 -15.04 -5.19 6.07
CA ALA A 63 -16.10 -4.18 6.15
C ALA A 63 -17.29 -4.64 7.01
N ALA A 64 -17.65 -5.93 6.95
CA ALA A 64 -18.74 -6.49 7.76
C ALA A 64 -18.42 -6.47 9.27
N MET A 65 -17.15 -6.53 9.66
CA MET A 65 -16.74 -6.44 11.06
C MET A 65 -16.88 -5.02 11.62
N ALA A 66 -16.79 -4.00 10.75
CA ALA A 66 -16.98 -2.61 11.17
C ALA A 66 -18.41 -2.33 11.66
N GLU A 67 -19.39 -3.15 11.26
CA GLU A 67 -20.79 -3.04 11.68
C GLU A 67 -21.18 -4.07 12.75
N ASP A 68 -20.27 -4.97 13.14
CA ASP A 68 -20.51 -6.00 14.17
C ASP A 68 -20.41 -5.38 15.59
N PRO A 69 -21.53 -5.26 16.33
CA PRO A 69 -21.52 -4.61 17.64
C PRO A 69 -20.78 -5.41 18.72
N HIS A 70 -20.73 -6.74 18.61
CA HIS A 70 -19.98 -7.57 19.55
C HIS A 70 -18.47 -7.35 19.35
N TYR A 71 -18.03 -7.38 18.10
CA TYR A 71 -16.65 -7.08 17.75
C TYR A 71 -16.25 -5.66 18.19
N GLN A 72 -17.08 -4.64 17.97
CA GLN A 72 -16.80 -3.27 18.41
C GLN A 72 -16.66 -3.15 19.93
N GLN A 73 -17.53 -3.82 20.70
CA GLN A 73 -17.49 -3.81 22.16
C GLN A 73 -16.20 -4.45 22.68
N GLU A 74 -15.85 -5.62 22.15
CA GLU A 74 -14.62 -6.32 22.51
C GLU A 74 -13.37 -5.49 22.12
N ALA A 75 -13.33 -4.96 20.90
CA ALA A 75 -12.24 -4.10 20.44
C ALA A 75 -12.08 -2.84 21.29
N SER A 76 -13.19 -2.20 21.69
CA SER A 76 -13.17 -1.03 22.58
C SER A 76 -12.69 -1.39 23.98
N ALA A 77 -13.09 -2.55 24.52
CA ALA A 77 -12.64 -3.03 25.82
C ALA A 77 -11.13 -3.30 25.82
N VAL A 78 -10.61 -3.93 24.76
CA VAL A 78 -9.17 -4.14 24.58
C VAL A 78 -8.44 -2.80 24.47
N ALA A 79 -8.87 -1.90 23.59
CA ALA A 79 -8.25 -0.58 23.44
C ALA A 79 -8.22 0.20 24.77
N GLY A 80 -9.28 0.12 25.58
CA GLY A 80 -9.32 0.73 26.90
C GLY A 80 -8.28 0.16 27.89
N GLN A 81 -7.95 -1.13 27.79
CA GLN A 81 -6.93 -1.76 28.64
C GLN A 81 -5.50 -1.29 28.28
N PHE A 82 -5.27 -0.91 27.03
CA PHE A 82 -3.94 -0.49 26.53
C PHE A 82 -3.76 1.04 26.45
N ALA A 83 -4.81 1.83 26.62
CA ALA A 83 -4.80 3.28 26.43
C ALA A 83 -3.66 4.03 27.18
N LEU A 84 -3.33 3.60 28.41
CA LEU A 84 -2.22 4.20 29.17
C LEU A 84 -0.86 3.87 28.54
N ALA A 85 -0.64 2.62 28.15
CA ALA A 85 0.60 2.17 27.54
C ALA A 85 0.81 2.82 26.16
N ASP A 86 -0.26 2.98 25.38
CA ASP A 86 -0.22 3.69 24.09
C ASP A 86 0.16 5.16 24.27
N TRP A 87 -0.36 5.81 25.32
CA TRP A 87 0.02 7.19 25.67
C TRP A 87 1.48 7.32 26.09
N GLU A 88 1.96 6.41 26.94
CA GLU A 88 3.37 6.37 27.36
C GLU A 88 4.31 6.13 26.16
N ALA A 89 3.95 5.23 25.25
CA ALA A 89 4.71 4.95 24.03
C ALA A 89 4.81 6.18 23.12
N LEU A 90 3.72 6.95 22.95
CA LEU A 90 3.72 8.19 22.17
C LEU A 90 4.71 9.23 22.74
N GLN A 91 4.83 9.33 24.07
CA GLN A 91 5.74 10.26 24.73
C GLN A 91 7.22 9.86 24.60
N LEU A 92 7.50 8.57 24.40
CA LEU A 92 8.86 8.05 24.22
C LEU A 92 9.40 8.30 22.81
N ASP A 93 8.52 8.36 21.79
CA ASP A 93 8.89 8.66 20.40
C ASP A 93 9.10 10.16 20.11
N PHE A 94 8.65 11.04 20.99
CA PHE A 94 8.88 12.49 20.93
C PHE A 94 9.53 12.98 22.23
N PRO A 95 10.87 12.93 22.36
CA PRO A 95 11.52 13.49 23.54
C PRO A 95 11.19 14.97 23.64
N ALA A 96 10.63 15.39 24.78
CA ALA A 96 10.49 16.80 25.10
C ALA A 96 11.88 17.45 25.05
N GLU A 97 12.18 18.25 24.02
CA GLU A 97 13.41 19.02 23.99
C GLU A 97 13.48 19.89 25.25
N PRO A 98 14.63 19.89 25.97
CA PRO A 98 14.78 20.76 27.12
C PRO A 98 14.77 22.21 26.63
N ARG A 99 13.75 22.99 27.04
CA ARG A 99 13.80 24.45 26.93
C ARG A 99 14.94 24.95 27.82
N HIS A 100 16.09 25.17 27.22
CA HIS A 100 17.16 25.93 27.84
C HIS A 100 16.71 27.39 27.94
N LEU A 101 16.46 27.82 29.18
CA LEU A 101 16.39 29.23 29.59
C LEU A 101 17.79 29.84 29.59
#